data_AF-A0A1R3TWE9-F1
#
_entry.id   AF-A0A1R3TWE9-F1
#
_cell.length_a   1.000
_cell.length_b   1.000
_cell.length_c   1.000
_cell.angle_alpha   90.00
_cell.angle_beta   90.00
_cell.angle_gamma   90.00
#
_symmetry.space_group_name_H-M   'P 1'
#
loop_
_entity.id
_entity.type
_entity.pdbx_description
1 polymer ?
#
loop_
_entity_poly.entity_id
_entity_poly.type
_entity_poly.pdbx_seq_one_letter_code
_entity_poly.pdbx_strand_id
1 'polypeptide(L)'
;MTSALFRPIVYLKENCPFCLKVRLFLLEAGLASDVETRDFVSDSEHEETIRAELQPHLDKVTFPAAQLEPGLYVTESDDIVAFLAAKAGRDPASMTVYRNYVDGVFAMSMKLWKENQELKKAAPAT
;
A
#
# COMPACT_ATOMS: atom_id res chain seq x y z
N MET A 1 -18.17 26.01 13.15
CA MET A 1 -18.21 24.54 13.09
C MET A 1 -16.98 24.08 12.32
N THR A 2 -15.95 23.62 13.02
CA THR A 2 -14.80 22.99 12.38
C THR A 2 -15.26 21.64 11.86
N SER A 3 -15.51 21.56 10.55
CA SER A 3 -15.60 20.30 9.84
C SER A 3 -14.36 19.49 10.22
N ALA A 4 -14.53 18.32 10.83
CA ALA A 4 -13.40 17.45 11.10
C ALA A 4 -12.75 17.14 9.74
N LEU A 5 -11.47 17.48 9.58
CA LEU A 5 -10.74 17.18 8.36
C LEU A 5 -10.78 15.65 8.16
N PHE A 6 -11.20 15.22 6.96
CA PHE A 6 -11.21 13.82 6.59
C PHE A 6 -9.80 13.23 6.72
N ARG A 7 -9.68 12.12 7.46
CA ARG A 7 -8.44 11.34 7.57
C ARG A 7 -8.45 10.28 6.48
N PRO A 8 -7.45 10.25 5.57
CA PRO A 8 -7.31 9.17 4.60
C PRO A 8 -7.29 7.81 5.30
N ILE A 9 -7.91 6.81 4.70
CA ILE A 9 -7.95 5.44 5.19
C ILE A 9 -7.06 4.59 4.29
N VAL A 10 -6.13 3.83 4.86
CA VAL A 10 -5.25 2.94 4.11
C VAL A 10 -5.44 1.52 4.60
N TYR A 11 -5.78 0.62 3.67
CA TYR A 11 -6.04 -0.79 3.93
C TYR A 11 -4.77 -1.58 3.62
N LEU A 12 -4.24 -2.25 4.64
CA LEU A 12 -2.88 -2.78 4.60
C LEU A 12 -2.85 -4.26 4.99
N LYS A 13 -2.54 -5.10 4.00
CA LYS A 13 -2.33 -6.53 4.24
C LYS A 13 -1.01 -6.79 4.96
N GLU A 14 -1.01 -7.66 5.95
CA GLU A 14 0.20 -8.16 6.60
C GLU A 14 1.06 -9.00 5.63
N ASN A 15 2.38 -8.97 5.83
CA ASN A 15 3.36 -9.67 4.98
C ASN A 15 3.31 -9.32 3.48
N CYS A 16 2.61 -8.25 3.10
CA CYS A 16 2.59 -7.74 1.74
C CYS A 16 3.70 -6.69 1.53
N PRO A 17 4.64 -6.90 0.58
CA PRO A 17 5.76 -5.96 0.36
C PRO A 17 5.28 -4.57 -0.09
N PHE A 18 4.22 -4.51 -0.91
CA PHE A 18 3.63 -3.23 -1.32
C PHE A 18 2.96 -2.50 -0.15
N CYS A 19 2.36 -3.21 0.81
CA CYS A 19 1.78 -2.60 2.00
C CYS A 19 2.88 -2.13 2.96
N LEU A 20 3.99 -2.86 3.08
CA LEU A 20 5.14 -2.44 3.89
C LEU A 20 5.76 -1.14 3.36
N LYS A 21 5.83 -0.97 2.03
CA LYS A 21 6.24 0.30 1.39
C LYS A 21 5.44 1.49 1.90
N VAL A 22 4.10 1.37 1.95
CA VAL A 22 3.22 2.44 2.46
C VAL A 22 3.41 2.64 3.97
N ARG A 23 3.52 1.57 4.76
CA ARG A 23 3.78 1.66 6.20
C ARG A 23 5.05 2.44 6.52
N LEU A 24 6.15 2.14 5.83
CA LEU A 24 7.43 2.82 6.03
C LEU A 24 7.36 4.30 5.66
N PHE A 25 6.68 4.63 4.57
CA PHE A 25 6.43 6.02 4.20
C PHE A 25 5.64 6.76 5.29
N LEU A 26 4.50 6.20 5.73
CA LEU A 26 3.66 6.81 6.77
C LEU A 26 4.44 7.06 8.06
N LEU A 27 5.28 6.10 8.45
CA LEU A 27 6.12 6.19 9.65
C LEU A 27 7.17 7.29 9.52
N GLU A 28 7.98 7.28 8.47
CA GLU A 28 9.10 8.22 8.30
C GLU A 28 8.64 9.64 7.96
N ALA A 29 7.51 9.78 7.24
CA ALA A 29 6.88 11.07 6.97
C ALA A 29 6.26 11.72 8.22
N GLY A 30 6.04 10.93 9.28
CA GLY A 30 5.36 11.36 10.50
C GLY A 30 3.83 11.48 10.35
N LEU A 31 3.23 10.68 9.46
CA LEU A 31 1.79 10.77 9.09
C LEU A 31 0.90 9.73 9.79
N ALA A 32 1.45 8.94 10.73
CA ALA A 32 0.71 7.90 11.42
C ALA A 32 -0.51 8.41 12.20
N SER A 33 -0.51 9.67 12.66
CA SER A 33 -1.66 10.31 13.32
C SER A 33 -2.67 10.94 12.35
N ASP A 34 -2.28 11.18 11.10
CA ASP A 34 -3.08 11.90 10.10
C ASP A 34 -3.82 10.95 9.16
N VAL A 35 -3.41 9.69 9.14
CA VAL A 35 -3.97 8.61 8.31
C VAL A 35 -4.54 7.52 9.21
N GLU A 36 -5.71 7.01 8.91
CA GLU A 36 -6.26 5.79 9.52
C GLU A 36 -5.68 4.57 8.80
N THR A 37 -5.11 3.62 9.53
CA THR A 37 -4.69 2.33 8.96
C THR A 37 -5.68 1.24 9.37
N ARG A 38 -6.10 0.42 8.39
CA ARG A 38 -6.90 -0.79 8.60
C ARG A 38 -6.08 -1.99 8.18
N ASP A 39 -5.40 -2.57 9.16
CA ASP A 39 -4.51 -3.70 8.97
C ASP A 39 -5.27 -5.04 9.08
N PHE A 40 -4.90 -6.01 8.23
CA PHE A 40 -5.52 -7.35 8.25
C PHE A 40 -4.56 -8.43 7.76
N VAL A 41 -4.84 -9.68 8.15
CA VAL A 41 -4.14 -10.88 7.71
C VAL A 41 -4.90 -11.60 6.60
N SER A 42 -4.18 -12.40 5.80
CA SER A 42 -4.80 -13.25 4.76
C SER A 42 -5.86 -14.17 5.34
N ASP A 43 -6.90 -14.46 4.54
CA ASP A 43 -7.88 -15.53 4.78
C ASP A 43 -8.63 -15.35 6.11
N SER A 44 -8.88 -14.10 6.48
CA SER A 44 -9.65 -13.72 7.68
C SER A 44 -11.01 -13.12 7.32
N GLU A 45 -11.97 -13.23 8.22
CA GLU A 45 -13.27 -12.54 8.11
C GLU A 45 -13.11 -11.01 7.95
N HIS A 46 -12.02 -10.46 8.52
CA HIS A 46 -11.68 -9.06 8.37
C HIS A 46 -11.25 -8.72 6.93
N GLU A 47 -10.48 -9.59 6.27
CA GLU A 47 -10.16 -9.44 4.84
C GLU A 47 -11.44 -9.42 3.98
N GLU A 48 -12.37 -10.34 4.24
CA GLU A 48 -13.64 -10.41 3.49
C GLU A 48 -14.48 -9.13 3.66
N THR A 49 -14.56 -8.62 4.89
CA THR A 49 -15.28 -7.39 5.21
C THR A 49 -14.68 -6.18 4.47
N ILE A 50 -13.35 -6.03 4.52
CA ILE A 50 -12.64 -4.95 3.83
C ILE A 50 -12.81 -5.07 2.31
N ARG A 51 -12.73 -6.29 1.77
CA ARG A 51 -12.94 -6.52 0.33
C ARG A 51 -14.36 -6.14 -0.08
N ALA A 52 -15.37 -6.51 0.71
CA ALA A 52 -16.76 -6.14 0.44
C ALA A 52 -16.99 -4.62 0.50
N GLU A 53 -16.31 -3.90 1.39
CA GLU A 53 -16.32 -2.43 1.45
C GLU A 53 -15.71 -1.80 0.20
N LEU A 54 -14.60 -2.34 -0.31
CA LEU A 54 -13.85 -1.77 -1.43
C LEU A 54 -14.39 -2.16 -2.81
N GLN A 55 -15.04 -3.32 -2.92
CA GLN A 55 -15.53 -3.89 -4.19
C GLN A 55 -16.43 -2.94 -5.00
N PRO A 56 -17.33 -2.13 -4.40
CA PRO A 56 -18.15 -1.18 -5.16
C PRO A 56 -17.39 0.02 -5.73
N HIS A 57 -16.18 0.27 -5.24
CA HIS A 57 -15.39 1.48 -5.54
C HIS A 57 -14.19 1.22 -6.45
N LEU A 58 -13.81 -0.04 -6.65
CA LEU A 58 -12.62 -0.44 -7.39
C LEU A 58 -12.95 -1.53 -8.40
N ASP A 59 -12.43 -1.41 -9.62
CA ASP A 59 -12.55 -2.46 -10.65
C ASP A 59 -11.96 -3.79 -10.19
N LYS A 60 -10.88 -3.73 -9.40
CA LYS A 60 -10.21 -4.87 -8.80
C LYS A 60 -9.65 -4.51 -7.42
N VAL A 61 -10.04 -5.27 -6.40
CA VAL A 61 -9.51 -5.08 -5.04
C VAL A 61 -8.14 -5.73 -4.89
N THR A 62 -7.09 -4.91 -4.95
CA THR A 62 -5.70 -5.25 -4.62
C THR A 62 -5.25 -4.47 -3.39
N PHE A 63 -4.14 -4.87 -2.77
CA PHE A 63 -3.60 -4.22 -1.59
C PHE A 63 -2.13 -3.83 -1.77
N PRO A 64 -1.70 -2.63 -1.33
CA PRO A 64 -2.48 -1.66 -0.54
C PRO A 64 -3.58 -0.98 -1.37
N ALA A 65 -4.64 -0.59 -0.67
CA ALA A 65 -5.70 0.28 -1.18
C ALA A 65 -5.88 1.46 -0.23
N ALA A 66 -6.45 2.56 -0.71
CA ALA A 66 -6.73 3.70 0.14
C ALA A 66 -8.00 4.45 -0.29
N GLN A 67 -8.68 5.04 0.69
CA GLN A 67 -9.59 6.15 0.47
C GLN A 67 -8.84 7.44 0.80
N LEU A 68 -8.38 8.16 -0.23
CA LEU A 68 -7.53 9.35 -0.08
C LEU A 68 -8.34 10.61 0.26
N GLU A 69 -9.56 10.66 -0.27
CA GLU A 69 -10.58 11.67 -0.01
C GLU A 69 -11.96 11.00 0.01
N PRO A 70 -13.03 11.65 0.53
CA PRO A 70 -14.37 11.07 0.49
C PRO A 70 -14.78 10.66 -0.94
N GLY A 71 -14.96 9.36 -1.15
CA GLY A 71 -15.30 8.78 -2.46
C GLY A 71 -14.13 8.58 -3.43
N LEU A 72 -12.92 9.04 -3.11
CA LEU A 72 -11.72 8.81 -3.93
C LEU A 72 -10.96 7.59 -3.43
N TYR A 73 -11.18 6.47 -4.10
CA TYR A 73 -10.49 5.21 -3.83
C TYR A 73 -9.39 4.97 -4.85
N VAL A 74 -8.22 4.54 -4.38
CA VAL A 74 -7.09 4.17 -5.23
C VAL A 74 -6.50 2.85 -4.77
N THR A 75 -5.91 2.15 -5.73
CA THR A 75 -4.94 1.08 -5.51
C THR A 75 -3.55 1.60 -5.83
N GLU A 76 -2.53 0.74 -5.82
CA GLU A 76 -1.14 1.07 -6.12
C GLU A 76 -0.41 1.82 -4.99
N SER A 77 0.63 1.19 -4.47
CA SER A 77 1.42 1.75 -3.36
C SER A 77 2.12 3.05 -3.72
N ASP A 78 2.51 3.23 -4.99
CA ASP A 78 3.20 4.44 -5.46
C ASP A 78 2.25 5.64 -5.51
N ASP A 79 1.03 5.46 -6.00
CA ASP A 79 0.02 6.52 -6.08
C ASP A 79 -0.43 6.98 -4.69
N ILE A 80 -0.62 6.02 -3.76
CA ILE A 80 -0.91 6.31 -2.35
C ILE A 80 0.20 7.17 -1.72
N VAL A 81 1.47 6.78 -1.91
CA VAL A 81 2.61 7.54 -1.37
C VAL A 81 2.70 8.92 -2.01
N ALA A 82 2.55 9.02 -3.33
CA ALA A 82 2.63 10.29 -4.05
C ALA A 82 1.56 11.29 -3.57
N PHE A 83 0.32 10.85 -3.40
CA PHE A 83 -0.76 11.70 -2.90
C PHE A 83 -0.48 12.21 -1.49
N LEU A 84 -0.13 11.31 -0.57
CA LEU A 84 0.11 11.66 0.83
C LEU A 84 1.36 12.53 0.99
N ALA A 85 2.39 12.30 0.19
CA ALA A 85 3.60 13.12 0.15
C ALA A 85 3.30 14.56 -0.31
N ALA A 86 2.53 14.70 -1.41
CA ALA A 86 2.11 16.00 -1.91
C ALA A 86 1.27 16.76 -0.88
N LYS A 87 0.32 16.07 -0.23
CA LYS A 87 -0.55 16.64 0.82
C LYS A 87 0.24 17.10 2.06
N ALA A 88 1.28 16.38 2.43
CA ALA A 88 2.09 16.64 3.61
C ALA A 88 3.31 17.55 3.37
N GLY A 89 3.59 17.94 2.12
CA GLY A 89 4.80 18.68 1.77
C GLY A 89 6.08 17.89 2.05
N ARG A 90 6.05 16.56 1.85
CA ARG A 90 7.17 15.65 2.09
C ARG A 90 7.75 15.16 0.77
N ASP A 91 9.06 14.99 0.71
CA ASP A 91 9.74 14.38 -0.43
C ASP A 91 10.16 12.94 -0.10
N PRO A 92 9.51 11.91 -0.67
CA PRO A 92 9.87 10.51 -0.45
C PRO A 92 11.30 10.17 -0.89
N ALA A 93 11.91 10.92 -1.82
CA ALA A 93 13.29 10.68 -2.25
C ALA A 93 14.31 11.04 -1.15
N SER A 94 13.95 11.94 -0.24
CA SER A 94 14.79 12.34 0.90
C SER A 94 14.71 11.38 2.10
N MET A 95 13.79 10.42 2.08
CA MET A 95 13.48 9.53 3.21
C MET A 95 14.37 8.29 3.18
N THR A 96 15.34 8.22 4.08
CA THR A 96 16.39 7.19 4.07
C THR A 96 15.82 5.79 4.33
N VAL A 97 14.91 5.63 5.30
CA VAL A 97 14.39 4.29 5.65
C VAL A 97 13.47 3.77 4.54
N TYR A 98 12.57 4.62 4.07
CA TYR A 98 11.69 4.35 2.95
C TYR A 98 12.48 3.99 1.68
N ARG A 99 13.49 4.79 1.30
CA ARG A 99 14.32 4.50 0.12
C ARG A 99 15.15 3.23 0.28
N ASN A 100 15.74 2.98 1.44
CA ASN A 100 16.49 1.74 1.68
C ASN A 100 15.61 0.49 1.46
N TYR A 101 14.32 0.55 1.84
CA TYR A 101 13.39 -0.52 1.55
C TYR A 101 13.04 -0.60 0.06
N VAL A 102 12.62 0.51 -0.54
CA VAL A 102 12.15 0.56 -1.95
C VAL A 102 13.26 0.16 -2.91
N ASP A 103 14.46 0.71 -2.76
CA ASP A 103 15.61 0.49 -3.65
C ASP A 103 16.40 -0.77 -3.33
N GLY A 104 16.32 -1.24 -2.09
CA GLY A 104 17.00 -2.46 -1.64
C GLY A 104 16.08 -3.66 -1.68
N VAL A 105 15.50 -3.98 -0.53
CA VAL A 105 14.80 -5.25 -0.29
C VAL A 105 13.61 -5.42 -1.24
N PHE A 106 12.81 -4.37 -1.45
CA PHE A 106 11.64 -4.42 -2.32
C PHE A 106 12.01 -4.65 -3.78
N ALA A 107 12.92 -3.83 -4.34
CA ALA A 107 13.40 -4.00 -5.71
C ALA A 107 14.01 -5.40 -5.95
N MET A 108 14.81 -5.89 -5.01
CA MET A 108 15.36 -7.25 -5.07
C MET A 108 14.26 -8.33 -5.06
N SER A 109 13.25 -8.16 -4.20
CA SER A 109 12.12 -9.10 -4.09
C SER A 109 11.30 -9.15 -5.39
N MET A 110 11.07 -8.00 -6.02
CA MET A 110 10.38 -7.91 -7.31
C MET A 110 11.17 -8.56 -8.44
N LYS A 111 12.49 -8.39 -8.45
CA LYS A 111 13.39 -9.05 -9.40
C LYS A 111 13.31 -10.57 -9.26
N LEU A 112 13.49 -11.09 -8.04
CA LEU A 112 13.44 -12.53 -7.77
C LEU A 112 12.06 -13.12 -8.07
N TRP A 113 10.99 -12.39 -7.78
CA TRP A 113 9.63 -12.82 -8.11
C TRP A 113 9.45 -12.97 -9.62
N LYS A 114 9.91 -11.99 -10.41
CA LYS A 114 9.85 -12.04 -11.88
C LYS A 114 10.66 -13.21 -12.43
N GLU A 115 11.89 -13.39 -11.97
CA GLU A 115 12.76 -14.51 -12.35
C GLU A 115 12.10 -15.87 -12.01
N ASN A 116 11.48 -16.00 -10.83
CA ASN A 116 10.77 -17.21 -10.42
C ASN A 116 9.57 -17.53 -11.34
N GLN A 117 8.81 -16.50 -11.74
CA GLN A 117 7.70 -16.66 -12.69
C GLN A 117 8.20 -17.12 -14.07
N GLU A 118 9.31 -16.59 -14.55
CA GLU A 118 9.93 -16.99 -15.81
C GLU A 118 10.44 -18.44 -15.76
N LEU A 119 11.12 -18.82 -14.68
CA LEU A 119 11.59 -20.20 -14.46
C LEU A 119 10.43 -21.20 -14.39
N LYS A 120 9.33 -20.87 -13.71
CA LYS A 120 8.13 -21.72 -13.65
C LYS A 120 7.45 -21.92 -15.00
N LYS A 121 7.50 -20.91 -15.88
CA LYS A 121 6.98 -21.04 -17.26
C LYS A 121 7.88 -21.89 -18.15
N ALA A 122 9.19 -21.84 -17.92
CA ALA A 122 10.19 -22.60 -18.68
C ALA A 122 10.34 -24.05 -18.19
N ALA A 123 9.92 -24.35 -16.96
CA ALA A 123 9.94 -25.71 -16.44
C ALA A 123 8.94 -26.60 -17.20
N PRO A 124 9.35 -27.78 -17.68
CA PRO A 124 8.41 -28.73 -18.26
C PRO A 124 7.37 -29.12 -17.20
N ALA A 125 6.09 -29.17 -17.59
CA ALA A 125 5.04 -29.69 -16.72
C ALA A 125 5.39 -31.16 -16.39
N THR A 126 5.80 -31.39 -15.14
CA THR A 126 5.91 -32.73 -14.55
C THR A 126 4.56 -33.22 -14.11
#